data_AF-A0A239X487-F1
#
_entry.id   AF-A0A239X487-F1
#
_cell.length_a   1.000
_cell.length_b   1.000
_cell.length_c   1.000
_cell.angle_alpha   90.00
_cell.angle_beta   90.00
_cell.angle_gamma   90.00
#
_symmetry.space_group_name_H-M   'P 1'
#
loop_
_entity.id
_entity.type
_entity.pdbx_description
1 polymer ?
#
loop_
_entity_poly.entity_id
_entity_poly.type
_entity_poly.pdbx_seq_one_letter_code
_entity_poly.pdbx_strand_id
1 'polypeptide(L)'
;MFITMLVAQAVVISFFERFIPTPFAFAPGAKLGLGNLITIISIFTLPLKDSAKVVSFRLLVSTFLSGTFSTFLYGFAGTLFSFIIMTIIKQLGPKRVSIIGISVMGGIMHNIGQLVVFALIGQSWLVLNYLPILSFSGILSGFFVGLTGNYLLTKIKPLQEFQKLLPDGWGIR
;
A
#
# COMPACT_ATOMS: atom_id res chain seq x y z
N MET A 1 10.92 8.82 -17.21
CA MET A 1 9.79 9.79 -17.26
C MET A 1 8.52 9.22 -16.65
N PHE A 2 8.08 8.01 -17.03
CA PHE A 2 6.86 7.39 -16.48
C PHE A 2 6.93 7.09 -14.97
N ILE A 3 8.06 6.55 -14.50
CA ILE A 3 8.33 6.34 -13.06
C ILE A 3 8.15 7.66 -12.30
N THR A 4 8.68 8.75 -12.83
CA THR A 4 8.62 10.07 -12.22
C THR A 4 7.19 10.64 -12.18
N MET A 5 6.38 10.43 -13.22
CA MET A 5 4.96 10.81 -13.23
C MET A 5 4.12 10.00 -12.25
N LEU A 6 4.32 8.67 -12.20
CA LEU A 6 3.65 7.80 -11.24
C LEU A 6 4.02 8.17 -9.80
N VAL A 7 5.29 8.46 -9.55
CA VAL A 7 5.78 8.95 -8.25
C VAL A 7 5.14 10.29 -7.91
N ALA A 8 5.06 11.24 -8.85
CA ALA A 8 4.44 12.54 -8.61
C ALA A 8 2.95 12.41 -8.25
N GLN A 9 2.18 11.64 -9.03
CA GLN A 9 0.76 11.38 -8.75
C GLN A 9 0.59 10.64 -7.43
N ALA A 10 1.45 9.66 -7.15
CA ALA A 10 1.47 8.93 -5.90
C ALA A 10 1.67 9.84 -4.69
N VAL A 11 2.62 10.77 -4.77
CA VAL A 11 2.90 11.75 -3.71
C VAL A 11 1.70 12.67 -3.51
N VAL A 12 1.13 13.20 -4.60
CA VAL A 12 -0.05 14.08 -4.53
C VAL A 12 -1.25 13.35 -3.91
N ILE A 13 -1.58 12.14 -4.38
CA ILE A 13 -2.70 11.34 -3.86
C ILE A 13 -2.48 11.01 -2.37
N SER A 14 -1.27 10.61 -1.98
CA SER A 14 -0.93 10.30 -0.58
C SER A 14 -0.98 11.55 0.33
N PHE A 15 -0.68 12.72 -0.23
CA PHE A 15 -0.77 13.99 0.49
C PHE A 15 -2.23 14.41 0.67
N PHE A 16 -3.04 14.34 -0.39
CA PHE A 16 -4.48 14.65 -0.34
C PHE A 16 -5.26 13.69 0.55
N GLU A 17 -4.88 12.40 0.62
CA GLU A 17 -5.49 11.41 1.53
C GLU A 17 -5.57 11.91 2.98
N ARG A 18 -4.62 12.75 3.42
CA ARG A 18 -4.56 13.29 4.78
C ARG A 18 -5.67 14.30 5.08
N PHE A 19 -6.20 14.95 4.05
CA PHE A 19 -7.27 15.93 4.17
C PHE A 19 -8.65 15.28 4.04
N ILE A 20 -8.73 14.03 3.57
CA ILE A 20 -9.99 13.31 3.46
C ILE A 20 -10.29 12.65 4.82
N PRO A 21 -11.41 12.99 5.47
CA PRO A 21 -11.85 12.31 6.68
C PRO A 21 -11.96 10.82 6.39
N THR A 22 -11.29 9.97 7.16
CA THR A 22 -11.34 8.54 6.90
C THR A 22 -12.75 8.03 7.23
N PRO A 23 -13.36 7.18 6.38
CA PRO A 23 -14.66 6.56 6.68
C PRO A 23 -14.58 5.60 7.88
N PHE A 24 -13.36 5.37 8.38
CA PHE A 24 -13.02 4.50 9.49
C PHE A 24 -12.86 5.28 10.80
N ALA A 25 -13.71 6.27 11.06
CA ALA A 25 -13.67 7.06 12.30
C ALA A 25 -13.78 6.20 13.58
N PHE A 26 -14.36 5.00 13.47
CA PHE A 26 -14.44 4.00 14.54
C PHE A 26 -13.11 3.26 14.83
N ALA A 27 -12.11 3.39 13.96
CA ALA A 27 -10.81 2.76 14.08
C ALA A 27 -9.69 3.83 14.03
N PRO A 28 -9.32 4.43 15.17
CA PRO A 28 -8.25 5.42 15.24
C PRO A 28 -6.96 4.88 14.62
N GLY A 29 -6.42 5.59 13.61
CA GLY A 29 -5.23 5.17 12.86
C GLY A 29 -5.52 4.44 11.54
N ALA A 30 -6.75 4.02 11.28
CA ALA A 30 -7.13 3.44 10.00
C ALA A 30 -7.17 4.51 8.89
N LYS A 31 -6.45 4.25 7.80
CA LYS A 31 -6.39 5.11 6.60
C LYS A 31 -7.24 4.55 5.47
N LEU A 32 -7.55 5.39 4.48
CA LEU A 32 -8.26 4.98 3.26
C LEU A 32 -7.47 3.94 2.45
N GLY A 33 -6.15 3.95 2.56
CA GLY A 33 -5.24 3.01 1.91
C GLY A 33 -4.77 3.48 0.54
N LEU A 34 -4.90 4.76 0.21
CA LEU A 34 -4.39 5.31 -1.05
C LEU A 34 -2.86 5.16 -1.15
N GLY A 35 -2.16 5.20 -0.01
CA GLY A 35 -0.77 4.75 0.08
C GLY A 35 -0.54 3.34 -0.49
N ASN A 36 -1.39 2.36 -0.18
CA ASN A 36 -1.25 1.00 -0.69
C ASN A 36 -1.65 0.87 -2.17
N LEU A 37 -2.51 1.75 -2.69
CA LEU A 37 -2.85 1.80 -4.12
C LEU A 37 -1.60 2.01 -4.97
N ILE A 38 -0.74 2.94 -4.54
CA ILE A 38 0.52 3.24 -5.21
C ILE A 38 1.45 2.03 -5.19
N THR A 39 1.48 1.31 -4.06
CA THR A 39 2.27 0.09 -3.92
C THR A 39 1.80 -0.98 -4.90
N ILE A 40 0.48 -1.15 -5.06
CA ILE A 40 -0.10 -2.06 -6.05
C ILE A 40 0.30 -1.62 -7.46
N ILE A 41 0.06 -0.36 -7.82
CA ILE A 41 0.38 0.15 -9.16
C ILE A 41 1.87 -0.05 -9.46
N SER A 42 2.76 0.27 -8.53
CA SER A 42 4.21 0.14 -8.73
C SER A 42 4.65 -1.32 -8.86
N ILE A 43 4.09 -2.23 -8.06
CA ILE A 43 4.40 -3.66 -8.16
C ILE A 43 3.94 -4.24 -9.51
N PHE A 44 2.84 -3.75 -10.09
CA PHE A 44 2.28 -4.28 -11.35
C PHE A 44 2.74 -3.56 -12.62
N THR A 45 3.50 -2.48 -12.51
CA THR A 45 3.97 -1.70 -13.68
C THR A 45 5.47 -1.49 -13.73
N LEU A 46 6.19 -1.77 -12.65
CA LEU A 46 7.63 -1.55 -12.56
C LEU A 46 8.37 -2.83 -12.13
N PRO A 47 9.64 -2.98 -12.52
CA PRO A 47 10.50 -4.01 -11.97
C PRO A 47 10.60 -3.85 -10.44
N LEU A 48 10.73 -4.96 -9.71
CA LEU A 48 10.72 -4.97 -8.24
C LEU A 48 11.69 -3.95 -7.61
N LYS A 49 12.88 -3.79 -8.20
CA LYS A 49 13.89 -2.81 -7.75
C LYS A 49 13.39 -1.37 -7.83
N ASP A 50 12.62 -1.03 -8.86
CA ASP A 50 12.08 0.31 -9.06
C ASP A 50 10.81 0.52 -8.25
N SER A 51 9.95 -0.50 -8.11
CA SER A 51 8.79 -0.44 -7.21
C SER A 51 9.21 -0.14 -5.78
N ALA A 52 10.31 -0.76 -5.30
CA ALA A 52 10.87 -0.49 -3.98
C ALA A 52 11.33 0.97 -3.84
N LYS A 53 12.00 1.54 -4.86
CA LYS A 53 12.40 2.96 -4.85
C LYS A 53 11.18 3.88 -4.74
N VAL A 54 10.14 3.64 -5.56
CA VAL A 54 8.90 4.44 -5.54
C VAL A 54 8.26 4.45 -4.16
N VAL A 55 8.14 3.28 -3.54
CA VAL A 55 7.55 3.11 -2.21
C VAL A 55 8.39 3.82 -1.14
N SER A 56 9.72 3.68 -1.19
CA SER A 56 10.64 4.35 -0.26
C SER A 56 10.58 5.87 -0.40
N PHE A 57 10.64 6.41 -1.62
CA PHE A 57 10.53 7.86 -1.84
C PHE A 57 9.20 8.43 -1.38
N ARG A 58 8.08 7.75 -1.71
CA ARG A 58 6.74 8.14 -1.22
C ARG A 58 6.72 8.22 0.30
N LEU A 59 7.27 7.20 0.97
CA LEU A 59 7.29 7.14 2.42
C LEU A 59 8.12 8.29 3.02
N LEU A 60 9.33 8.54 2.49
CA LEU A 60 10.17 9.64 2.94
C LEU A 60 9.43 10.97 2.81
N VAL A 61 8.89 11.28 1.63
CA VAL A 61 8.17 12.53 1.37
C VAL A 61 6.94 12.66 2.28
N SER A 62 6.13 11.60 2.39
CA SER A 62 5.01 11.53 3.33
C SER A 62 5.45 11.89 4.75
N THR A 63 6.57 11.35 5.19
CA THR A 63 7.04 11.53 6.56
C THR A 63 7.53 12.94 6.83
N PHE A 64 8.31 13.52 5.91
CA PHE A 64 8.72 14.92 5.99
C PHE A 64 7.51 15.85 6.13
N LEU A 65 6.40 15.52 5.46
CA LEU A 65 5.15 16.27 5.56
C LEU A 65 4.34 15.97 6.83
N SER A 66 4.61 14.87 7.55
CA SER A 66 3.91 14.47 8.79
C SER A 66 4.59 14.97 10.07
N GLY A 67 5.86 15.39 10.00
CA GLY A 67 6.52 16.19 11.02
C GLY A 67 7.09 15.46 12.25
N THR A 68 6.83 14.16 12.47
CA THR A 68 7.39 13.43 13.64
C THR A 68 8.10 12.13 13.28
N PHE A 69 9.18 11.84 13.99
CA PHE A 69 9.96 10.61 13.80
C PHE A 69 9.18 9.34 14.20
N SER A 70 8.29 9.39 15.19
CA SER A 70 7.47 8.22 15.54
C SER A 70 6.48 7.85 14.43
N THR A 71 5.84 8.85 13.81
CA THR A 71 4.92 8.60 12.68
C THR A 71 5.65 8.06 11.45
N PHE A 72 6.93 8.41 11.26
CA PHE A 72 7.80 7.77 10.28
C PHE A 72 7.88 6.27 10.52
N LEU A 73 8.26 5.87 11.74
CA LEU A 73 8.53 4.47 12.06
C LEU A 73 7.29 3.60 11.90
N TYR A 74 6.12 4.11 12.33
CA TYR A 74 4.84 3.43 12.11
C TYR A 74 4.57 3.25 10.60
N GLY A 75 4.62 4.34 9.84
CA GLY A 75 4.37 4.31 8.40
C GLY A 75 5.38 3.44 7.64
N PHE A 76 6.65 3.46 8.05
CA PHE A 76 7.75 2.69 7.49
C PHE A 76 7.47 1.20 7.65
N ALA A 77 7.24 0.74 8.88
CA ALA A 77 7.00 -0.67 9.15
C ALA A 77 5.74 -1.18 8.45
N GLY A 78 4.63 -0.44 8.51
CA GLY A 78 3.41 -0.82 7.79
C GLY A 78 3.64 -0.91 6.28
N THR A 79 4.28 0.10 5.69
CA THR A 79 4.55 0.10 4.25
C THR A 79 5.50 -1.02 3.83
N LEU A 80 6.54 -1.29 4.63
CA LEU A 80 7.51 -2.34 4.36
C LEU A 80 6.86 -3.72 4.43
N PHE A 81 6.10 -4.00 5.50
CA PHE A 81 5.38 -5.27 5.65
C PHE A 81 4.37 -5.47 4.52
N SER A 82 3.60 -4.43 4.18
CA SER A 82 2.68 -4.45 3.05
C SER A 82 3.39 -4.72 1.72
N PHE A 83 4.52 -4.08 1.45
CA PHE A 83 5.26 -4.26 0.20
C PHE A 83 5.82 -5.67 0.07
N ILE A 84 6.40 -6.21 1.16
CA ILE A 84 6.94 -7.57 1.20
C ILE A 84 5.84 -8.58 0.96
N ILE A 85 4.72 -8.51 1.69
CA ILE A 85 3.65 -9.50 1.53
C ILE A 85 3.03 -9.43 0.13
N MET A 86 2.80 -8.22 -0.41
CA MET A 86 2.22 -8.05 -1.74
C MET A 86 3.14 -8.65 -2.80
N THR A 87 4.45 -8.45 -2.66
CA THR A 87 5.46 -9.02 -3.57
C THR A 87 5.50 -10.54 -3.50
N ILE A 88 5.48 -11.12 -2.29
CA ILE A 88 5.49 -12.58 -2.11
C ILE A 88 4.22 -13.20 -2.68
N ILE A 89 3.04 -12.65 -2.35
CA ILE A 89 1.76 -13.17 -2.83
C ILE A 89 1.67 -13.06 -4.35
N LYS A 90 2.20 -11.98 -4.95
CA LYS A 90 2.24 -11.83 -6.41
C LYS A 90 2.97 -13.00 -7.09
N GLN A 91 3.99 -13.59 -6.47
CA GLN A 91 4.73 -14.73 -7.04
C GLN A 91 3.88 -16.01 -7.14
N LEU A 92 2.76 -16.11 -6.42
CA LEU A 92 1.81 -17.23 -6.56
C LEU A 92 1.11 -17.25 -7.93
N GLY A 93 1.16 -16.12 -8.65
CA GLY A 93 0.67 -15.98 -10.01
C GLY A 93 -0.83 -15.66 -10.14
N PRO A 94 -1.25 -15.14 -11.30
CA PRO A 94 -2.61 -14.62 -11.51
C PRO A 94 -3.70 -15.71 -11.47
N LYS A 95 -3.33 -17.00 -11.58
CA LYS A 95 -4.28 -18.13 -11.50
C LYS A 95 -4.73 -18.44 -10.07
N ARG A 96 -3.93 -18.07 -9.07
CA ARG A 96 -4.18 -18.41 -7.65
C ARG A 96 -4.65 -17.22 -6.84
N VAL A 97 -4.22 -16.01 -7.21
CA VAL A 97 -4.50 -14.79 -6.45
C VAL A 97 -4.91 -13.66 -7.37
N SER A 98 -5.85 -12.83 -6.90
CA SER A 98 -6.28 -11.62 -7.60
C SER A 98 -5.54 -10.38 -7.07
N ILE A 99 -5.53 -9.31 -7.85
CA ILE A 99 -5.00 -8.00 -7.42
C ILE A 99 -5.72 -7.50 -6.17
N ILE A 100 -7.02 -7.74 -6.09
CA ILE A 100 -7.84 -7.39 -4.93
C ILE A 100 -7.35 -8.16 -3.70
N GLY A 101 -7.11 -9.47 -3.83
CA GLY A 101 -6.57 -10.29 -2.72
C GLY A 101 -5.18 -9.85 -2.28
N ILE A 102 -4.29 -9.52 -3.22
CA ILE A 102 -2.96 -8.97 -2.93
C ILE A 102 -3.07 -7.65 -2.17
N SER A 103 -3.99 -6.77 -2.61
CA SER A 103 -4.26 -5.49 -1.96
C SER A 103 -4.83 -5.62 -0.55
N VAL A 104 -5.82 -6.51 -0.36
CA VAL A 104 -6.40 -6.85 0.95
C VAL A 104 -5.32 -7.32 1.92
N MET A 105 -4.49 -8.28 1.50
CA MET A 105 -3.42 -8.81 2.34
C MET A 105 -2.38 -7.75 2.68
N GLY A 106 -2.04 -6.87 1.74
CA GLY A 106 -1.17 -5.75 2.03
C GLY A 106 -1.79 -4.71 2.96
N GLY A 107 -3.10 -4.44 2.85
CA GLY A 107 -3.84 -3.60 3.80
C GLY A 107 -3.79 -4.13 5.24
N ILE A 108 -4.03 -5.43 5.42
CA ILE A 108 -3.91 -6.09 6.73
C ILE A 108 -2.47 -5.99 7.26
N MET A 109 -1.48 -6.36 6.44
CA MET A 109 -0.07 -6.32 6.86
C MET A 109 0.45 -4.91 7.11
N HIS A 110 -0.11 -3.91 6.45
CA HIS A 110 0.19 -2.51 6.73
C HIS A 110 -0.19 -2.13 8.15
N ASN A 111 -1.40 -2.50 8.56
CA ASN A 111 -1.89 -2.20 9.89
C ASN A 111 -1.16 -3.01 10.95
N ILE A 112 -0.84 -4.28 10.67
CA ILE A 112 0.02 -5.10 11.55
C ILE A 112 1.38 -4.44 11.73
N GLY A 113 2.07 -4.05 10.66
CA GLY A 113 3.39 -3.44 10.75
C GLY A 113 3.40 -2.14 11.54
N GLN A 114 2.39 -1.28 11.34
CA GLN A 114 2.21 -0.07 12.16
C GLN A 114 2.03 -0.39 13.64
N LEU A 115 1.14 -1.33 13.95
CA LEU A 115 0.76 -1.64 15.32
C LEU A 115 1.88 -2.35 16.09
N VAL A 116 2.68 -3.18 15.42
CA VAL A 116 3.87 -3.82 16.00
C VAL A 116 4.86 -2.76 16.45
N VAL A 117 5.19 -1.78 15.60
CA VAL A 117 6.09 -0.69 16.00
C VAL A 117 5.47 0.20 17.06
N PHE A 118 4.16 0.45 16.99
CA PHE A 118 3.45 1.18 18.04
C PHE A 118 3.55 0.46 19.39
N ALA A 119 3.34 -0.86 19.43
CA ALA A 119 3.46 -1.66 20.64
C ALA A 119 4.90 -1.67 21.19
N LEU A 120 5.91 -1.73 20.31
CA LEU A 120 7.33 -1.66 20.70
C LEU A 120 7.71 -0.30 21.28
N ILE A 121 7.29 0.79 20.65
CA ILE A 121 7.58 2.15 21.14
C ILE A 121 6.79 2.46 22.42
N GLY A 122 5.52 2.07 22.47
CA GLY A 122 4.65 2.25 23.65
C GLY A 122 4.89 1.23 24.76
N GLN A 123 5.82 0.29 24.60
CA GLN A 123 6.14 -0.78 25.55
C GLN A 123 4.91 -1.55 26.05
N SER A 124 3.91 -1.72 25.19
CA SER A 124 2.63 -2.34 25.54
C SER A 124 2.08 -3.19 24.41
N TRP A 125 2.13 -4.51 24.61
CA TRP A 125 1.55 -5.49 23.69
C TRP A 125 0.02 -5.51 23.72
N LEU A 126 -0.61 -4.92 24.74
CA LEU A 126 -2.07 -4.81 24.85
C LEU A 126 -2.69 -4.08 23.66
N VAL A 127 -1.91 -3.22 22.99
CA VAL A 127 -2.36 -2.52 21.80
C VAL A 127 -2.62 -3.48 20.64
N LEU A 128 -2.02 -4.69 20.62
CA LEU A 128 -2.34 -5.71 19.62
C LEU A 128 -3.79 -6.22 19.70
N ASN A 129 -4.49 -6.00 20.82
CA ASN A 129 -5.93 -6.28 20.89
C ASN A 129 -6.76 -5.40 19.94
N TYR A 130 -6.19 -4.32 19.41
CA TYR A 130 -6.78 -3.51 18.34
C TYR A 130 -6.62 -4.14 16.94
N LEU A 131 -5.81 -5.20 16.79
CA LEU A 131 -5.61 -5.88 15.51
C LEU A 131 -6.91 -6.30 14.83
N PRO A 132 -7.91 -6.92 15.49
CA PRO A 132 -9.12 -7.34 14.80
C PRO A 132 -9.85 -6.17 14.12
N ILE A 133 -9.94 -5.03 14.80
CA ILE A 133 -10.60 -3.81 14.31
C ILE A 133 -9.79 -3.21 13.15
N LEU A 134 -8.47 -3.14 13.30
CA LEU A 134 -7.56 -2.63 12.28
C LEU A 134 -7.46 -3.57 11.06
N SER A 135 -7.48 -4.88 11.25
CA SER A 135 -7.50 -5.85 10.16
C SER A 135 -8.81 -5.75 9.39
N PHE A 136 -9.94 -5.55 10.07
CA PHE A 136 -11.22 -5.31 9.41
C PHE A 136 -11.21 -4.06 8.53
N SER A 137 -10.70 -2.93 9.04
CA SER A 137 -10.55 -1.72 8.22
C SER A 137 -9.53 -1.92 7.09
N GLY A 138 -8.45 -2.68 7.35
CA GLY A 138 -7.44 -3.05 6.34
C GLY A 138 -8.00 -3.93 5.22
N ILE A 139 -8.92 -4.84 5.53
CA ILE A 139 -9.65 -5.63 4.53
C ILE A 139 -10.53 -4.72 3.68
N LEU A 140 -11.32 -3.85 4.30
CA LEU A 140 -12.24 -2.98 3.57
C LEU A 140 -11.49 -1.98 2.68
N SER A 141 -10.51 -1.29 3.26
CA SER A 141 -9.60 -0.41 2.53
C SER A 141 -8.88 -1.15 1.41
N GLY A 142 -8.26 -2.29 1.72
CA GLY A 142 -7.53 -3.10 0.75
C GLY A 142 -8.41 -3.62 -0.38
N PHE A 143 -9.69 -3.92 -0.12
CA PHE A 143 -10.66 -4.28 -1.14
C PHE A 143 -10.94 -3.13 -2.10
N PHE A 144 -11.29 -1.94 -1.60
CA PHE A 144 -11.56 -0.77 -2.44
C PHE A 144 -10.32 -0.31 -3.22
N VAL A 145 -9.16 -0.32 -2.56
CA VAL A 145 -7.87 -0.02 -3.18
C VAL A 145 -7.53 -1.04 -4.26
N GLY A 146 -7.80 -2.32 -4.00
CA GLY A 146 -7.56 -3.40 -4.95
C GLY A 146 -8.44 -3.31 -6.18
N LEU A 147 -9.73 -2.98 -5.98
CA LEU A 147 -10.68 -2.72 -7.06
C LEU A 147 -10.23 -1.54 -7.91
N THR A 148 -9.86 -0.42 -7.26
CA THR A 148 -9.37 0.78 -7.92
C THR A 148 -8.08 0.49 -8.70
N GLY A 149 -7.13 -0.21 -8.10
CA GLY A 149 -5.87 -0.59 -8.73
C GLY A 149 -6.08 -1.48 -9.95
N ASN A 150 -6.95 -2.49 -9.83
CA ASN A 150 -7.31 -3.35 -10.95
C ASN A 150 -7.99 -2.57 -12.09
N TYR A 151 -8.91 -1.66 -11.77
CA TYR A 151 -9.57 -0.79 -12.75
C TYR A 151 -8.57 0.12 -13.47
N LEU A 152 -7.65 0.76 -12.74
CA LEU A 152 -6.63 1.62 -13.33
C LEU A 152 -5.70 0.83 -14.26
N LEU A 153 -5.23 -0.34 -13.83
CA LEU A 153 -4.35 -1.20 -14.63
C LEU A 153 -5.05 -1.73 -15.90
N THR A 154 -6.37 -1.91 -15.88
CA THR A 154 -7.14 -2.39 -17.05
C THR A 154 -7.63 -1.29 -17.99
N LYS A 155 -7.77 -0.05 -17.52
CA LYS A 155 -8.34 1.05 -18.33
C LYS A 155 -7.31 2.07 -18.81
N ILE A 156 -6.16 2.18 -18.14
CA ILE A 156 -5.14 3.18 -18.47
C ILE A 156 -4.09 2.56 -19.38
N LYS A 157 -4.09 2.96 -20.66
CA LYS A 157 -3.18 2.44 -21.70
C LYS A 157 -1.70 2.48 -21.30
N PRO A 158 -1.15 3.59 -20.76
CA PRO A 158 0.22 3.59 -20.27
C PRO A 158 0.52 2.49 -19.27
N LEU A 159 -0.35 2.28 -18.26
CA LEU A 159 -0.12 1.25 -17.24
C LEU A 159 -0.10 -0.16 -17.86
N GLN A 160 -0.95 -0.41 -18.85
CA GLN A 160 -0.98 -1.68 -19.58
C GLN A 160 0.31 -1.94 -20.37
N GLU A 161 0.86 -0.91 -21.02
CA GLU A 161 2.13 -1.03 -21.76
C GLU A 161 3.27 -1.39 -20.82
N PHE A 162 3.40 -0.68 -19.69
CA PHE A 162 4.43 -0.97 -18.69
C PHE A 162 4.26 -2.35 -18.06
N GLN A 163 3.03 -2.77 -17.80
CA GLN A 163 2.77 -4.11 -17.29
C GLN A 163 3.18 -5.20 -18.30
N LYS A 164 2.87 -5.03 -19.59
CA LYS A 164 3.24 -6.00 -20.64
C LYS A 164 4.75 -6.15 -20.80
N LEU A 165 5.52 -5.12 -20.44
CA LEU A 165 6.98 -5.14 -20.46
C LEU A 165 7.58 -5.93 -19.28
N LEU A 166 6.78 -6.27 -18.25
CA LEU A 166 7.26 -7.06 -17.12
C LEU A 166 7.35 -8.56 -17.49
N PRO A 167 8.51 -9.21 -17.25
CA PRO A 167 8.69 -10.64 -17.51
C PRO A 167 8.15 -11.51 -16.36
N ASP A 168 6.97 -11.20 -15.82
CA ASP A 168 6.43 -11.85 -14.61
C ASP A 168 5.13 -12.64 -14.84
N GLY A 169 4.69 -12.73 -16.11
CA GLY A 169 3.51 -13.52 -16.52
C GLY A 169 2.18 -12.98 -16.00
N TRP A 170 2.16 -11.78 -15.39
CA TRP A 170 0.95 -11.14 -14.89
C TRP A 170 0.27 -10.33 -15.99
N GLY A 171 -0.46 -11.01 -16.87
CA GLY A 171 -1.37 -10.37 -17.83
C GLY A 171 -2.76 -10.18 -17.22
N ILE A 172 -3.09 -8.97 -16.79
CA ILE A 172 -4.47 -8.65 -16.40
C ILE A 172 -5.30 -8.62 -17.69
N ARG A 173 -6.23 -9.55 -17.81
CA ARG A 173 -7.19 -9.64 -18.93
C ARG A 173 -8.49 -8.95 -18.55
#